data_AF-A0A382QBR4-F1
#
_entry.id   AF-A0A382QBR4-F1
#
_cell.length_a   1.000
_cell.length_b   1.000
_cell.length_c   1.000
_cell.angle_alpha   90.00
_cell.angle_beta   90.00
_cell.angle_gamma   90.00
#
_symmetry.space_group_name_H-M   'P 1'
#
loop_
_entity.id
_entity.type
_entity.pdbx_description
1 polymer ?
#
loop_
_entity_poly.entity_id
_entity_poly.type
_entity_poly.pdbx_seq_one_letter_code
_entity_poly.pdbx_strand_id
1 'polypeptide(L)'
;MARHRGTYKPDHPEPYEISRSKIEGFIKCPACFYMDRVLGIKFPPIFGFNINEATDVLLKRDFENYREQQLPHPFLVQAGMG
;
A
#
# COMPACT_ATOMS: atom_id res chain seq x y z
N MET A 1 10.12 -3.63 17.72
CA MET A 1 10.22 -2.17 17.87
C MET A 1 9.06 -1.50 17.14
N ALA A 2 8.65 -0.30 17.57
CA ALA A 2 7.59 0.44 16.88
C ALA A 2 8.12 1.01 15.55
N ARG A 3 7.34 0.90 14.48
CA ARG A 3 7.76 1.36 13.14
C ARG A 3 7.74 2.88 13.06
N HIS A 4 8.76 3.48 12.45
CA HIS A 4 8.83 4.93 12.24
C HIS A 4 8.02 5.33 10.99
N ARG A 5 6.80 5.84 11.22
CA ARG A 5 5.82 6.19 10.17
C ARG A 5 5.09 7.49 10.52
N GLY A 6 4.42 8.08 9.53
CA GLY A 6 3.60 9.27 9.76
C GLY A 6 4.43 10.54 9.69
N THR A 7 4.42 11.37 10.73
CA THR A 7 5.30 12.55 10.82
C THR A 7 6.70 12.11 11.26
N TYR A 8 7.72 12.55 10.56
CA TYR A 8 9.12 12.25 10.80
C TYR A 8 9.58 12.81 12.15
N LYS A 9 10.27 11.96 12.90
CA LYS A 9 10.82 12.25 14.21
C LYS A 9 12.34 11.98 14.18
N PRO A 10 13.19 13.01 14.27
CA PRO A 10 14.65 12.84 14.18
C PRO A 10 15.24 11.98 15.31
N ASP A 11 14.59 11.95 16.46
CA ASP A 11 14.96 11.20 17.66
C ASP A 11 14.48 9.74 17.64
N HIS A 12 13.72 9.33 16.62
CA HIS A 12 13.24 7.97 16.51
C HIS A 12 14.37 7.04 16.02
N PRO A 13 14.73 5.98 16.77
CA PRO A 13 15.90 5.15 16.48
C PRO A 13 15.72 4.30 15.21
N GLU A 14 14.49 3.91 14.89
CA GLU A 14 14.21 3.11 13.69
C GLU A 14 14.23 3.95 12.40
N PRO A 15 14.67 3.36 11.27
CA PRO A 15 14.61 4.00 9.95
C PRO A 15 13.21 4.49 9.59
N TYR A 16 13.13 5.69 9.01
CA TYR A 16 11.85 6.26 8.58
C TYR A 16 11.30 5.56 7.34
N GLU A 17 10.11 4.98 7.45
CA GLU A 17 9.48 4.26 6.35
C GLU A 17 8.67 5.21 5.45
N ILE A 18 8.95 5.15 4.14
CA ILE A 18 8.28 5.94 3.11
C ILE A 18 7.61 5.00 2.11
N SER A 19 6.34 5.26 1.77
CA SER A 19 5.65 4.51 0.72
C SER A 19 5.98 5.05 -0.68
N ARG A 20 5.80 4.23 -1.72
CA ARG A 20 5.96 4.65 -3.12
C ARG A 20 5.24 5.97 -3.43
N SER A 21 3.99 6.11 -3.04
CA SER A 21 3.21 7.34 -3.28
C SER A 21 3.80 8.57 -2.59
N LYS A 22 4.52 8.40 -1.48
CA LYS A 22 5.22 9.51 -0.81
C LYS A 22 6.50 9.90 -1.54
N ILE A 23 7.21 8.95 -2.15
CA ILE A 23 8.33 9.25 -3.06
C ILE A 23 7.81 10.05 -4.27
N GLU A 24 6.73 9.58 -4.89
CA GLU A 24 6.08 10.31 -6.00
C GLU A 24 5.63 11.71 -5.57
N GLY A 25 5.12 11.87 -4.34
CA GLY A 25 4.76 13.16 -3.77
C GLY A 25 5.96 14.11 -3.62
N PHE A 26 7.12 13.60 -3.19
CA PHE A 26 8.37 14.38 -3.13
C PHE A 26 8.81 14.84 -4.53
N ILE A 27 8.81 13.93 -5.51
CA ILE A 27 9.18 14.25 -6.90
C ILE A 27 8.26 15.34 -7.47
N LYS A 28 6.95 15.27 -7.19
CA LYS A 28 5.97 16.26 -7.66
C LYS A 28 6.11 17.61 -6.95
N CYS A 29 6.32 17.60 -5.63
CA CYS A 29 6.41 18.81 -4.82
C CYS A 29 7.20 18.54 -3.52
N PRO A 30 8.50 18.87 -3.48
CA PRO A 30 9.32 18.69 -2.27
C PRO A 30 8.78 19.47 -1.06
N ALA A 31 8.27 20.69 -1.28
CA ALA A 31 7.68 21.51 -0.23
C ALA A 31 6.42 20.86 0.39
N CYS A 32 5.54 20.32 -0.45
CA CYS A 32 4.32 19.63 -0.02
C CYS A 32 4.67 18.35 0.77
N PHE A 33 5.68 17.61 0.31
CA PHE A 33 6.20 16.45 1.04
C PHE A 33 6.73 16.86 2.41
N TYR A 34 7.51 17.93 2.51
CA TYR A 34 8.03 18.44 3.77
C TYR A 34 6.91 18.86 4.73
N MET A 35 5.89 19.56 4.23
CA MET A 35 4.72 19.94 5.02
C MET A 35 3.99 18.73 5.60
N ASP A 36 3.78 17.67 4.82
CA ASP A 36 3.05 16.48 5.28
C ASP A 36 3.89 15.54 6.15
N ARG A 37 5.16 15.32 5.79
CA ARG A 37 6.04 14.35 6.44
C ARG A 37 6.82 14.94 7.59
N VAL A 38 7.26 16.20 7.52
CA VAL A 38 8.07 16.82 8.59
C VAL A 38 7.20 17.71 9.47
N LEU A 39 6.37 18.59 8.89
CA LEU A 39 5.50 19.48 9.66
C LEU A 39 4.19 18.81 10.11
N GLY A 40 3.88 17.62 9.60
CA GLY A 40 2.69 16.85 9.97
C GLY A 40 1.36 17.40 9.42
N ILE A 41 1.39 18.37 8.50
CA ILE A 41 0.22 19.01 7.90
C ILE A 41 -0.45 18.02 6.93
N LYS A 42 -1.67 17.57 7.26
CA LYS A 42 -2.41 16.61 6.41
C LYS A 42 -3.22 17.32 5.35
N PHE A 43 -2.98 16.96 4.10
CA PHE A 43 -3.82 17.37 2.99
C PHE A 43 -5.12 16.54 2.96
N PRO A 44 -6.24 17.12 2.51
CA PRO A 44 -7.47 16.36 2.29
C PRO A 44 -7.22 15.13 1.40
N PRO A 45 -7.65 13.93 1.82
CA PRO A 45 -7.50 12.73 1.01
C PRO A 45 -8.44 12.77 -0.20
N ILE A 46 -8.07 12.05 -1.25
CA ILE A 46 -9.03 11.67 -2.30
C ILE A 46 -9.97 10.59 -1.74
N PHE A 47 -11.14 10.42 -2.37
CA PHE A 47 -12.03 9.31 -2.05
C PHE A 47 -11.32 7.96 -2.23
N GLY A 48 -11.66 6.99 -1.38
CA GLY A 48 -11.13 5.63 -1.48
C GLY A 48 -11.55 4.94 -2.77
N PHE A 49 -10.77 3.94 -3.19
CA PHE A 49 -11.07 3.10 -4.34
C PHE A 49 -11.85 1.85 -3.92
N ASN A 50 -13.01 2.04 -3.27
CA ASN A 50 -13.73 0.96 -2.59
C ASN A 50 -14.11 -0.21 -3.51
N ILE A 51 -14.46 0.08 -4.78
CA ILE A 51 -14.79 -0.97 -5.77
C ILE A 51 -13.55 -1.80 -6.11
N ASN A 52 -12.40 -1.15 -6.29
CA ASN A 52 -11.14 -1.83 -6.58
C ASN A 52 -10.69 -2.67 -5.37
N GLU A 53 -10.77 -2.11 -4.17
CA GLU A 53 -10.45 -2.83 -2.93
C GLU A 53 -11.35 -4.04 -2.74
N ALA A 54 -12.66 -3.91 -2.97
CA ALA A 54 -13.59 -5.03 -2.91
C ALA A 54 -13.25 -6.12 -3.94
N THR A 55 -12.86 -5.73 -5.16
CA THR A 55 -12.42 -6.66 -6.21
C THR A 55 -11.18 -7.43 -5.77
N ASP A 56 -10.16 -6.75 -5.23
CA ASP A 56 -8.93 -7.38 -4.75
C ASP A 56 -9.21 -8.35 -3.59
N VAL A 57 -10.07 -7.97 -2.66
CA VAL A 57 -10.46 -8.81 -1.52
C VAL A 57 -11.18 -10.07 -1.99
N LEU A 58 -12.15 -9.94 -2.90
CA LEU A 58 -12.90 -11.08 -3.41
C LEU A 58 -12.01 -12.02 -4.22
N LEU A 59 -11.15 -11.46 -5.08
CA LEU A 59 -10.21 -12.25 -5.88
C LEU A 59 -9.21 -13.00 -5.00
N LYS A 60 -8.65 -12.32 -3.98
CA LYS A 60 -7.77 -12.96 -3.02
C LYS A 60 -8.47 -14.10 -2.31
N ARG A 61 -9.68 -13.88 -1.78
CA ARG A 61 -10.44 -14.93 -1.08
C ARG A 61 -10.68 -16.16 -1.96
N ASP A 62 -11.00 -15.94 -3.23
CA ASP A 62 -11.19 -17.03 -4.19
C ASP A 62 -9.90 -17.83 -4.39
N PHE A 63 -8.78 -17.15 -4.66
CA PHE A 63 -7.47 -17.79 -4.81
C PHE A 63 -6.96 -18.46 -3.54
N GLU A 64 -7.30 -17.94 -2.36
CA GLU A 64 -6.91 -18.53 -1.07
C GLU A 64 -7.52 -19.91 -0.88
N ASN A 65 -8.79 -20.12 -1.27
CA ASN A 65 -9.43 -21.43 -1.20
C ASN A 65 -8.66 -22.51 -1.99
N TYR A 66 -8.20 -22.19 -3.19
CA TYR A 66 -7.42 -23.13 -4.03
C TYR A 66 -5.99 -23.28 -3.53
N ARG A 67 -5.37 -22.20 -3.04
CA ARG A 67 -4.03 -22.21 -2.44
C ARG A 67 -3.96 -23.14 -1.23
N GLU A 68 -4.95 -23.12 -0.35
CA GLU A 68 -5.02 -24.00 0.83
C GLU A 68 -5.13 -25.48 0.43
N GLN A 69 -5.82 -25.77 -0.67
CA GLN A 69 -5.93 -27.11 -1.23
C GLN A 69 -4.70 -27.55 -2.06
N GLN A 70 -3.72 -26.66 -2.25
CA GLN A 70 -2.57 -26.88 -3.13
C GLN A 70 -2.99 -27.23 -4.57
N LEU A 71 -4.09 -26.63 -5.04
CA LEU A 71 -4.60 -26.80 -6.40
C LEU A 71 -4.40 -25.51 -7.21
N PRO A 72 -4.14 -25.61 -8.53
CA PRO A 72 -4.11 -24.45 -9.39
C PRO A 72 -5.53 -23.89 -9.55
N HIS A 73 -5.66 -22.56 -9.50
CA HIS A 73 -6.94 -21.90 -9.72
C HIS A 73 -7.44 -22.16 -11.17
N PRO A 74 -8.74 -22.46 -11.41
CA PRO A 74 -9.26 -22.79 -12.74
C PRO A 74 -8.94 -21.75 -13.82
N PHE A 75 -8.96 -20.47 -13.46
CA PHE A 75 -8.53 -19.37 -14.35
C PHE A 75 -7.10 -19.54 -14.86
N LEU A 76 -6.15 -19.94 -14.00
CA LEU A 76 -4.76 -20.14 -14.39
C LEU A 76 -4.61 -21.38 -15.29
N VAL A 77 -5.32 -22.46 -14.97
CA VAL A 77 -5.34 -23.68 -15.80
C VAL A 77 -5.84 -23.37 -17.21
N GLN A 78 -6.95 -22.64 -17.33
CA GLN A 78 -7.51 -22.22 -18.63
C GLN A 78 -6.55 -21.32 -19.42
N ALA A 79 -5.75 -20.53 -18.73
CA ALA A 79 -4.73 -19.69 -19.34
C ALA A 79 -3.39 -20.42 -19.63
N GLY A 80 -3.28 -21.72 -19.33
CA GLY A 80 -2.06 -22.50 -19.53
C GLY A 80 -0.94 -22.20 -18.52
N MET A 81 -1.29 -21.71 -17.33
CA MET A 81 -0.37 -21.30 -16.25
C MET A 81 -0.59 -22.08 -14.94
N GLY A 82 -1.42 -23.13 -14.97
CA GLY A 82 -1.79 -23.95 -13.81
C GLY A 82 -0.95 -25.21 -13.66
#